data_AF-A0A1S1WUB8-F1
#
_entry.id   AF-A0A1S1WUB8-F1
#
_cell.length_a   1.000
_cell.length_b   1.000
_cell.length_c   1.000
_cell.angle_alpha   90.00
_cell.angle_beta   90.00
_cell.angle_gamma   90.00
#
_symmetry.space_group_name_H-M   'P 1'
#
loop_
_entity.id
_entity.type
_entity.pdbx_description
1 polymer ?
#
loop_
_entity_poly.entity_id
_entity_poly.type
_entity_poly.pdbx_seq_one_letter_code
_entity_poly.pdbx_strand_id
1 'polypeptide(L)'
;MTDDNEQVTGQGGRLLRYSSTQLRAEPSEEEMNAYLQARDRQLSGASLPAVLQAARQALQKLGYTRVEVDADYGLIQAKKNEPLVSHARQVLRGVLKIKVPLPAKPDHQSTALLLSLRPGSQPHDVLLRARIEQTVWDSSGNSRTMLDSDHAAYQQLFEQLDAALNARVRQIKHPASHSGCGVF
;
A
#
# COMPACT_ATOMS: atom_id res chain seq x y z
N MET A 1 -24.13 -20.13 -4.56
CA MET A 1 -24.09 -18.82 -5.20
C MET A 1 -22.61 -18.48 -5.31
N THR A 2 -22.04 -18.72 -6.48
CA THR A 2 -20.66 -18.39 -6.83
C THR A 2 -20.66 -16.94 -7.28
N ASP A 3 -19.81 -16.10 -6.68
CA ASP A 3 -19.65 -14.69 -7.05
C ASP A 3 -19.15 -14.60 -8.50
N ASP A 4 -19.95 -14.02 -9.40
CA ASP A 4 -19.71 -13.93 -10.85
C ASP A 4 -18.54 -12.99 -11.26
N ASN A 5 -17.77 -12.46 -10.31
CA ASN A 5 -16.85 -11.34 -10.54
C ASN A 5 -15.36 -11.65 -10.26
N GLU A 6 -14.96 -12.91 -10.33
CA GLU A 6 -13.56 -13.34 -10.14
C GLU A 6 -12.90 -13.75 -11.46
N GLN A 7 -11.82 -13.08 -11.83
CA GLN A 7 -11.01 -13.45 -13.00
C GLN A 7 -9.78 -14.28 -12.56
N VAL A 8 -9.61 -15.47 -13.13
CA VAL A 8 -8.41 -16.30 -12.95
C VAL A 8 -7.26 -15.72 -13.79
N THR A 9 -6.20 -15.25 -13.13
CA THR A 9 -5.04 -14.60 -13.78
C THR A 9 -3.85 -15.53 -13.98
N GLY A 10 -3.84 -16.72 -13.37
CA GLY A 10 -2.79 -17.72 -13.57
C GLY A 10 -3.05 -19.06 -12.88
N GLN A 11 -2.55 -20.14 -13.48
CA GLN A 11 -2.49 -21.49 -12.90
C GLN A 11 -1.05 -21.99 -12.92
N GLY A 12 -0.50 -22.30 -11.73
CA GLY A 12 0.82 -22.93 -11.60
C GLY A 12 0.84 -24.38 -12.12
N GLY A 13 1.92 -24.75 -12.83
CA GLY A 13 2.07 -25.99 -13.59
C GLY A 13 1.81 -27.31 -12.85
N ARG A 14 1.20 -28.24 -13.58
CA ARG A 14 0.55 -29.49 -13.14
C ARG A 14 1.47 -30.65 -12.70
N LEU A 15 2.72 -30.39 -12.32
CA LEU A 15 3.72 -31.44 -12.09
C LEU A 15 3.93 -31.82 -10.61
N LEU A 16 3.47 -31.01 -9.66
CA LEU A 16 3.41 -31.34 -8.23
C LEU A 16 2.08 -30.85 -7.67
N ARG A 17 1.52 -31.54 -6.66
CA ARG A 17 0.17 -31.38 -6.07
C ARG A 17 -0.17 -30.01 -5.43
N TYR A 18 0.41 -28.91 -5.93
CA TYR A 18 0.14 -27.54 -5.48
C TYR A 18 -0.34 -26.71 -6.68
N SER A 19 -1.63 -26.78 -6.99
CA SER A 19 -2.27 -25.82 -7.89
C SER A 19 -2.50 -24.51 -7.14
N SER A 20 -1.61 -23.54 -7.32
CA SER A 20 -1.83 -22.17 -6.86
C SER A 20 -2.78 -21.48 -7.83
N THR A 21 -3.98 -21.11 -7.39
CA THR A 21 -4.93 -20.30 -8.16
C THR A 21 -4.74 -18.82 -7.82
N GLN A 22 -4.56 -18.00 -8.85
CA GLN A 22 -4.51 -16.55 -8.70
C GLN A 22 -5.80 -15.93 -9.21
N LEU A 23 -6.51 -15.25 -8.32
CA LEU A 23 -7.77 -14.59 -8.59
C LEU A 23 -7.58 -13.07 -8.47
N ARG A 24 -8.19 -12.33 -9.39
CA ARG A 24 -8.45 -10.90 -9.25
C ARG A 24 -9.95 -10.72 -9.12
N ALA A 25 -10.40 -10.21 -7.98
CA ALA A 25 -11.79 -9.86 -7.80
C ALA A 25 -12.03 -8.47 -8.37
N GLU A 26 -13.03 -8.36 -9.23
CA GLU A 26 -13.48 -7.07 -9.71
C GLU A 26 -14.32 -6.39 -8.62
N PRO A 27 -14.07 -5.10 -8.34
CA PRO A 27 -14.84 -4.35 -7.35
C PRO A 27 -16.30 -4.24 -7.82
N SER A 28 -17.23 -4.34 -6.89
CA SER A 28 -18.63 -3.97 -7.11
C SER A 28 -18.78 -2.48 -7.45
N GLU A 29 -19.96 -2.08 -7.92
CA GLU A 29 -20.26 -0.67 -8.20
C GLU A 29 -20.12 0.21 -6.94
N GLU A 30 -20.55 -0.29 -5.78
CA GLU A 30 -20.43 0.43 -4.50
C GLU A 30 -18.96 0.63 -4.10
N GLU A 31 -18.15 -0.43 -4.18
CA GLU A 31 -16.71 -0.36 -3.90
C GLU A 31 -15.98 0.55 -4.88
N MET A 32 -16.36 0.50 -6.17
CA MET A 32 -15.80 1.40 -7.18
C MET A 32 -16.14 2.85 -6.85
N ASN A 33 -17.39 3.15 -6.50
CA ASN A 33 -17.82 4.50 -6.13
C ASN A 33 -17.08 5.02 -4.89
N ALA A 34 -16.93 4.18 -3.86
CA ALA A 34 -16.14 4.52 -2.66
C ALA A 34 -14.67 4.81 -3.01
N TYR A 35 -14.04 3.98 -3.84
CA TYR A 35 -12.69 4.23 -4.35
C TYR A 35 -12.60 5.55 -5.13
N LEU A 36 -13.55 5.83 -6.03
CA LEU A 36 -13.55 7.07 -6.82
C LEU A 36 -13.63 8.33 -5.95
N GLN A 37 -14.33 8.26 -4.83
CA GLN A 37 -14.45 9.37 -3.86
C GLN A 37 -13.19 9.52 -2.99
N ALA A 38 -12.50 8.43 -2.68
CA ALA A 38 -11.35 8.43 -1.76
C ALA A 38 -9.99 8.65 -2.43
N ARG A 39 -9.83 8.30 -3.71
CA ARG A 39 -8.52 8.13 -4.36
C ARG A 39 -7.73 9.42 -4.62
N ASP A 40 -8.40 10.56 -4.74
CA ASP A 40 -7.81 11.80 -5.23
C ASP A 40 -7.65 12.83 -4.09
N ARG A 41 -6.48 13.47 -4.02
CA ARG A 41 -6.17 14.53 -3.04
C ARG A 41 -5.43 15.68 -3.73
N GLN A 42 -5.88 16.90 -3.47
CA GLN A 42 -5.14 18.10 -3.85
C GLN A 42 -4.27 18.56 -2.68
N LEU A 43 -3.01 18.86 -2.98
CA LEU A 43 -2.03 19.36 -2.02
C LEU A 43 -1.59 20.73 -2.49
N SER A 44 -1.66 21.73 -1.61
CA SER A 44 -1.31 23.12 -1.94
C SER A 44 -0.07 23.58 -1.19
N GLY A 45 0.67 24.49 -1.80
CA GLY A 45 1.85 25.12 -1.19
C GLY A 45 3.08 24.21 -1.13
N ALA A 46 3.15 23.16 -1.95
CA ALA A 46 4.28 22.25 -2.01
C ALA A 46 4.69 21.96 -3.45
N SER A 47 5.99 22.11 -3.75
CA SER A 47 6.53 21.67 -5.05
C SER A 47 6.45 20.15 -5.20
N LEU A 48 6.31 19.66 -6.44
CA LEU A 48 6.27 18.22 -6.73
C LEU A 48 7.43 17.42 -6.10
N PRO A 49 8.70 17.86 -6.14
CA PRO A 49 9.80 17.16 -5.45
C PRO A 49 9.62 17.09 -3.93
N ALA A 50 9.06 18.13 -3.31
CA ALA A 50 8.80 18.14 -1.87
C ALA A 50 7.71 17.12 -1.50
N VAL A 51 6.66 17.00 -2.34
CA VAL A 51 5.60 16.00 -2.15
C VAL A 51 6.15 14.59 -2.33
N LEU A 52 6.95 14.32 -3.37
CA LEU A 52 7.55 13.00 -3.59
C LEU A 52 8.39 12.54 -2.39
N GLN A 53 9.21 13.43 -1.82
CA GLN A 53 10.01 13.10 -0.65
C GLN A 53 9.16 12.91 0.62
N ALA A 54 8.13 13.74 0.82
CA ALA A 54 7.21 13.60 1.95
C ALA A 54 6.40 12.30 1.86
N ALA A 55 5.94 11.94 0.66
CA ALA A 55 5.26 10.67 0.40
C ALA A 55 6.15 9.47 0.72
N ARG A 56 7.41 9.48 0.30
CA ARG A 56 8.37 8.43 0.69
C ARG A 56 8.47 8.26 2.21
N GLN A 57 8.56 9.36 2.97
CA GLN A 57 8.63 9.32 4.44
C GLN A 57 7.32 8.83 5.07
N ALA A 58 6.18 9.29 4.58
CA ALA A 58 4.86 8.85 5.04
C ALA A 58 4.68 7.34 4.84
N LEU A 59 5.07 6.81 3.68
CA LEU A 59 4.97 5.39 3.37
C LEU A 59 5.87 4.53 4.27
N GLN A 60 7.08 4.99 4.57
CA GLN A 60 7.95 4.30 5.52
C GLN A 60 7.33 4.25 6.92
N LYS A 61 6.70 5.34 7.38
CA LYS A 61 5.98 5.37 8.67
C LYS A 61 4.76 4.45 8.69
N LEU A 62 4.09 4.27 7.55
CA LEU A 62 2.97 3.35 7.37
C LEU A 62 3.40 1.87 7.23
N GLY A 63 4.70 1.59 7.32
CA GLY A 63 5.24 0.23 7.28
C GLY A 63 5.49 -0.30 5.87
N TYR A 64 5.47 0.54 4.83
CA TYR A 64 5.91 0.14 3.49
C TYR A 64 7.42 -0.04 3.47
N THR A 65 7.85 -1.26 3.17
CA THR A 65 9.26 -1.68 3.23
C THR A 65 9.97 -1.55 1.89
N ARG A 66 9.23 -1.66 0.78
CA ARG A 66 9.72 -1.40 -0.57
C ARG A 66 9.04 -0.15 -1.09
N VAL A 67 9.79 0.93 -1.28
CA VAL A 67 9.30 2.20 -1.84
C VAL A 67 10.22 2.62 -2.98
N GLU A 68 9.67 2.62 -4.18
CA GLU A 68 10.33 3.03 -5.42
C GLU A 68 9.72 4.35 -5.89
N VAL A 69 10.57 5.33 -6.19
CA VAL A 69 10.15 6.66 -6.62
C VAL A 69 10.69 6.90 -8.01
N ASP A 70 9.79 7.21 -8.93
CA ASP A 70 10.10 7.68 -10.27
C ASP A 70 9.75 9.17 -10.32
N ALA A 71 10.77 10.01 -10.13
CA ALA A 71 10.58 11.45 -10.05
C ALA A 71 10.26 12.08 -11.40
N ASP A 72 10.71 11.45 -12.50
CA ASP A 72 10.53 11.96 -13.86
C ASP A 72 9.06 11.82 -14.30
N TYR A 73 8.40 10.75 -13.86
CA TYR A 73 6.97 10.50 -14.14
C TYR A 73 6.04 10.85 -12.97
N GLY A 74 6.58 11.32 -11.84
CA GLY A 74 5.78 11.64 -10.66
C GLY A 74 5.08 10.42 -10.07
N LEU A 75 5.72 9.25 -10.11
CA LEU A 75 5.15 7.99 -9.64
C LEU A 75 5.86 7.50 -8.37
N ILE A 76 5.08 6.91 -7.48
CA ILE A 76 5.62 6.14 -6.35
C ILE A 76 4.93 4.79 -6.32
N GLN A 77 5.74 3.74 -6.30
CA GLN A 77 5.27 2.38 -6.09
C GLN A 77 5.75 1.91 -4.72
N ALA A 78 4.84 1.37 -3.92
CA ALA A 78 5.18 0.88 -2.61
C ALA A 78 4.52 -0.46 -2.28
N LYS A 79 5.21 -1.28 -1.49
CA LYS A 79 4.68 -2.57 -1.01
C LYS A 79 4.96 -2.76 0.48
N LYS A 80 3.96 -3.29 1.19
CA LYS A 80 4.11 -3.87 2.53
C LYS A 80 3.52 -5.28 2.55
N ASN A 81 4.06 -6.12 3.44
CA ASN A 81 3.56 -7.48 3.66
C ASN A 81 3.25 -7.63 5.15
N GLU A 82 2.11 -8.21 5.46
CA GLU A 82 1.60 -8.37 6.83
C GLU A 82 1.13 -9.82 7.02
N PRO A 83 1.54 -10.51 8.10
CA PRO A 83 0.97 -11.81 8.44
C PRO A 83 -0.46 -11.62 8.95
N LEU A 84 -1.42 -12.35 8.36
CA LEU A 84 -2.83 -12.31 8.78
C LEU A 84 -3.12 -13.20 10.00
N VAL A 85 -2.22 -14.14 10.28
CA VAL A 85 -2.30 -15.06 11.42
C VAL A 85 -1.02 -14.92 12.23
N SER A 86 -1.14 -14.86 13.56
CA SER A 86 0.03 -14.81 14.42
C SER A 86 0.92 -16.04 14.23
N HIS A 87 2.24 -15.84 14.29
CA HIS A 87 3.25 -16.88 14.07
C HIS A 87 3.03 -18.12 14.96
N ALA A 88 2.57 -17.92 16.21
CA ALA A 88 2.23 -19.00 17.15
C ALA A 88 1.06 -19.89 16.67
N ARG A 89 0.05 -19.30 16.03
CA ARG A 89 -1.09 -20.04 15.46
C ARG A 89 -0.69 -20.76 14.17
N GLN A 90 0.25 -20.23 13.39
CA GLN A 90 0.81 -20.92 12.23
C GLN A 90 1.62 -22.18 12.62
N VAL A 91 2.47 -22.09 13.64
CA VAL A 91 3.30 -23.23 14.12
C VAL A 91 2.42 -24.35 14.69
N LEU A 92 1.44 -24.02 15.56
CA LEU A 92 0.52 -25.01 16.12
C LEU A 92 -0.26 -25.76 15.02
N ARG A 93 -0.62 -25.04 13.96
CA ARG A 93 -1.35 -25.61 12.81
C ARG A 93 -0.47 -26.47 11.92
N GLY A 94 0.81 -26.10 11.74
CA GLY A 94 1.79 -26.93 11.03
C GLY A 94 1.90 -28.33 11.63
N VAL A 95 1.86 -28.43 12.97
CA VAL A 95 1.86 -29.72 13.68
C VAL A 95 0.54 -30.48 13.51
N LEU A 96 -0.60 -29.78 13.49
CA LEU A 96 -1.94 -30.40 13.27
C LEU A 96 -2.19 -30.85 11.82
N LYS A 97 -1.64 -30.15 10.81
CA LYS A 97 -1.72 -30.55 9.40
C LYS A 97 -1.11 -31.93 9.13
N ILE A 98 -0.20 -32.42 9.98
CA ILE A 98 0.39 -33.76 9.89
C ILE A 98 -0.65 -34.86 10.18
N LYS A 99 -1.73 -34.54 10.91
CA LYS A 99 -2.75 -35.52 11.34
C LYS A 99 -4.13 -35.32 10.69
N VAL A 100 -4.48 -34.12 10.24
CA VAL A 100 -5.83 -33.82 9.69
C VAL A 100 -5.74 -32.82 8.51
N PRO A 101 -6.42 -33.06 7.37
CA PRO A 101 -6.53 -32.08 6.30
C PRO A 101 -7.37 -30.88 6.78
N LEU A 102 -6.74 -29.73 6.95
CA LEU A 102 -7.40 -28.50 7.38
C LEU A 102 -7.75 -27.61 6.18
N PRO A 103 -8.89 -26.89 6.18
CA PRO A 103 -9.29 -26.00 5.09
C PRO A 103 -8.27 -24.89 4.86
N ALA A 104 -8.13 -24.41 3.63
CA ALA A 104 -7.27 -23.27 3.33
C ALA A 104 -7.69 -22.06 4.19
N LYS A 105 -6.73 -21.34 4.78
CA LYS A 105 -7.01 -20.08 5.49
C LYS A 105 -6.06 -19.01 5.02
N PRO A 106 -6.50 -17.74 4.99
CA PRO A 106 -5.62 -16.60 4.82
C PRO A 106 -4.49 -16.64 5.83
N ASP A 107 -3.25 -16.46 5.38
CA ASP A 107 -2.07 -16.48 6.26
C ASP A 107 -1.14 -15.28 6.06
N HIS A 108 -1.14 -14.67 4.88
CA HIS A 108 -0.43 -13.41 4.63
C HIS A 108 -1.19 -12.49 3.68
N GLN A 109 -0.96 -11.19 3.85
CA GLN A 109 -1.46 -10.13 3.00
C GLN A 109 -0.30 -9.33 2.44
N SER A 110 -0.37 -9.00 1.17
CA SER A 110 0.46 -7.97 0.54
C SER A 110 -0.42 -6.76 0.23
N THR A 111 0.04 -5.57 0.59
CA THR A 111 -0.61 -4.32 0.16
C THR A 111 0.34 -3.58 -0.78
N ALA A 112 -0.10 -3.39 -2.02
CA ALA A 112 0.58 -2.59 -3.03
C ALA A 112 -0.09 -1.21 -3.12
N LEU A 113 0.72 -0.17 -3.24
CA LEU A 113 0.27 1.20 -3.42
C LEU A 113 0.93 1.78 -4.67
N LEU A 114 0.14 2.39 -5.53
CA LEU A 114 0.59 3.27 -6.59
C LEU A 114 0.12 4.70 -6.27
N LEU A 115 1.06 5.63 -6.20
CA LEU A 115 0.78 7.06 -6.19
C LEU A 115 1.17 7.66 -7.53
N SER A 116 0.26 8.45 -8.09
CA SER A 116 0.51 9.25 -9.27
C SER A 116 0.33 10.71 -8.92
N LEU A 117 1.39 11.50 -9.15
CA LEU A 117 1.44 12.90 -8.81
C LEU A 117 1.62 13.72 -10.09
N ARG A 118 0.86 14.79 -10.20
CA ARG A 118 1.00 15.76 -11.30
C ARG A 118 0.85 17.18 -10.80
N PRO A 119 1.41 18.18 -11.48
CA PRO A 119 1.10 19.58 -11.21
C PRO A 119 -0.41 19.83 -11.26
N GLY A 120 -0.91 20.62 -10.31
CA GLY A 120 -2.28 21.10 -10.29
C GLY A 120 -2.47 22.35 -11.15
N SER A 121 -3.68 22.92 -11.08
CA SER A 121 -4.05 24.08 -11.89
C SER A 121 -3.36 25.39 -11.45
N GLN A 122 -2.88 25.46 -10.20
CA GLN A 122 -2.18 26.62 -9.65
C GLN A 122 -0.68 26.33 -9.43
N PRO A 123 0.19 27.35 -9.43
CA PRO A 123 1.57 27.18 -9.02
C PRO A 123 1.67 26.55 -7.63
N HIS A 124 2.52 25.54 -7.47
CA HIS A 124 2.71 24.78 -6.22
C HIS A 124 1.49 24.00 -5.73
N ASP A 125 0.50 23.78 -6.59
CA ASP A 125 -0.48 22.73 -6.38
C ASP A 125 0.02 21.41 -6.98
N VAL A 126 -0.26 20.33 -6.27
CA VAL A 126 -0.02 18.96 -6.73
C VAL A 126 -1.31 18.18 -6.59
N LEU A 127 -1.74 17.55 -7.68
CA LEU A 127 -2.81 16.57 -7.68
C LEU A 127 -2.21 15.19 -7.49
N LEU A 128 -2.68 14.50 -6.46
CA LEU A 128 -2.26 13.14 -6.12
C LEU A 128 -3.44 12.20 -6.32
N ARG A 129 -3.17 11.07 -6.98
CA ARG A 129 -4.06 9.92 -7.07
C ARG A 129 -3.41 8.72 -6.42
N ALA A 130 -4.11 8.07 -5.51
CA ALA A 130 -3.70 6.83 -4.87
C ALA A 130 -4.51 5.65 -5.41
N ARG A 131 -3.84 4.52 -5.60
CA ARG A 131 -4.48 3.22 -5.86
C ARG A 131 -3.86 2.20 -4.93
N ILE A 132 -4.67 1.65 -4.04
CA ILE A 132 -4.25 0.60 -3.11
C ILE A 132 -4.84 -0.73 -3.58
N GLU A 133 -4.00 -1.74 -3.76
CA GLU A 133 -4.42 -3.11 -4.04
C GLU A 133 -3.96 -4.02 -2.90
N GLN A 134 -4.86 -4.89 -2.46
CA GLN A 134 -4.57 -5.89 -1.44
C GLN A 134 -4.59 -7.28 -2.08
N THR A 135 -3.53 -8.05 -1.87
CA THR A 135 -3.47 -9.46 -2.24
C THR A 135 -3.44 -10.29 -0.97
N VAL A 136 -4.51 -11.04 -0.73
CA VAL A 136 -4.62 -12.02 0.35
C VAL A 136 -4.20 -13.37 -0.18
N TRP A 137 -3.30 -14.03 0.53
CA TRP A 137 -2.84 -15.37 0.21
C TRP A 137 -3.28 -16.36 1.28
N ASP A 138 -3.56 -17.59 0.86
CA ASP A 138 -3.91 -18.68 1.75
C ASP A 138 -2.78 -19.71 1.92
N SER A 139 -2.94 -20.55 2.93
CA SER A 139 -2.00 -21.63 3.27
C SER A 139 -1.90 -22.77 2.23
N SER A 140 -2.62 -22.66 1.12
CA SER A 140 -2.59 -23.57 -0.04
C SER A 140 -1.88 -22.93 -1.24
N GLY A 141 -1.45 -21.67 -1.12
CA GLY A 141 -0.78 -20.90 -2.16
C GLY A 141 -1.75 -20.16 -3.09
N ASN A 142 -3.07 -20.20 -2.84
CA ASN A 142 -3.99 -19.38 -3.63
C ASN A 142 -3.86 -17.92 -3.21
N SER A 143 -4.14 -17.02 -4.15
CA SER A 143 -4.17 -15.59 -3.89
C SER A 143 -5.43 -14.94 -4.45
N ARG A 144 -6.00 -13.98 -3.71
CA ARG A 144 -7.06 -13.11 -4.18
C ARG A 144 -6.59 -11.66 -4.09
N THR A 145 -6.51 -10.99 -5.23
CA THR A 145 -6.17 -9.56 -5.33
C THR A 145 -7.43 -8.73 -5.49
N MET A 146 -7.53 -7.66 -4.72
CA MET A 146 -8.70 -6.78 -4.65
C MET A 146 -8.25 -5.32 -4.66
N LEU A 147 -9.07 -4.45 -5.23
CA LEU A 147 -8.94 -3.00 -5.06
C LEU A 147 -9.39 -2.63 -3.65
N ASP A 148 -8.60 -1.86 -2.93
CA ASP A 148 -9.01 -1.32 -1.64
C ASP A 148 -9.88 -0.08 -1.88
N SER A 149 -11.10 -0.14 -1.36
CA SER A 149 -12.11 0.91 -1.41
C SER A 149 -12.37 1.55 -0.03
N ASP A 150 -11.65 1.12 1.02
CA ASP A 150 -11.86 1.62 2.37
C ASP A 150 -11.35 3.06 2.52
N HIS A 151 -12.29 3.98 2.73
CA HIS A 151 -12.01 5.41 2.88
C HIS A 151 -11.02 5.69 4.04
N ALA A 152 -11.04 4.89 5.10
CA ALA A 152 -10.13 5.07 6.23
C ALA A 152 -8.66 4.84 5.85
N ALA A 153 -8.40 3.88 4.95
CA ALA A 153 -7.05 3.61 4.47
C ALA A 153 -6.48 4.79 3.66
N TYR A 154 -7.29 5.39 2.79
CA TYR A 154 -6.90 6.59 2.03
C TYR A 154 -6.72 7.81 2.93
N GLN A 155 -7.62 8.02 3.91
CA GLN A 155 -7.49 9.09 4.88
C GLN A 155 -6.19 8.99 5.68
N GLN A 156 -5.90 7.82 6.24
CA GLN A 156 -4.68 7.60 7.00
C GLN A 156 -3.42 7.87 6.16
N LEU A 157 -3.43 7.45 4.89
CA LEU A 157 -2.36 7.75 3.95
C LEU A 157 -2.16 9.27 3.77
N PHE A 158 -3.24 10.01 3.51
CA PHE A 158 -3.18 11.45 3.29
C PHE A 158 -2.82 12.23 4.55
N GLU A 159 -3.28 11.80 5.72
CA GLU A 159 -2.89 12.41 6.99
C GLU A 159 -1.39 12.26 7.27
N GLN A 160 -0.81 11.08 6.99
CA GLN A 160 0.64 10.88 7.13
C GLN A 160 1.44 11.71 6.13
N LEU A 161 0.92 11.88 4.92
CA LEU A 161 1.52 12.75 3.91
C LEU A 161 1.49 14.22 4.36
N ASP A 162 0.34 14.71 4.82
CA ASP A 162 0.16 16.07 5.32
C ASP A 162 1.07 16.31 6.54
N ALA A 163 1.19 15.34 7.45
CA ALA A 163 2.10 15.41 8.57
C ALA A 163 3.59 15.49 8.15
N ALA A 164 4.00 14.70 7.14
CA ALA A 164 5.36 14.74 6.61
C ALA A 164 5.68 16.06 5.91
N LEU A 165 4.74 16.60 5.13
CA LEU A 165 4.86 17.91 4.49
C LEU A 165 5.00 19.03 5.54
N ASN A 166 4.15 19.04 6.55
CA ASN A 166 4.16 20.04 7.62
C ASN A 166 5.45 20.00 8.46
N ALA A 167 5.95 18.81 8.77
CA ALA A 167 7.24 18.65 9.45
C ALA A 167 8.40 19.28 8.66
N ARG A 168 8.38 19.12 7.33
CA ARG A 168 9.39 19.70 6.45
C ARG A 168 9.32 21.23 6.40
N VAL A 169 8.14 21.81 6.29
CA VAL A 169 7.97 23.27 6.31
C VAL A 169 8.55 23.86 7.60
N ARG A 170 8.37 23.18 8.74
CA ARG A 170 8.98 23.58 10.01
C ARG A 170 10.51 23.52 9.98
N GLN A 171 11.09 22.47 9.42
CA GLN A 171 12.55 22.32 9.27
C GLN A 171 13.17 23.40 8.37
N ILE A 172 12.47 23.81 7.30
CA ILE A 172 12.93 24.89 6.41
C ILE A 172 12.87 26.24 7.13
N LYS A 173 11.81 26.50 7.91
CA LYS A 173 11.66 27.76 8.66
C LYS A 173 12.62 27.87 9.85
N HIS A 174 13.01 26.76 10.44
CA HIS A 174 13.94 26.69 11.58
C HIS A 174 15.05 25.70 11.25
N PRO A 175 16.00 26.07 10.36
CA PRO A 175 17.21 25.27 10.20
C PRO A 175 17.87 25.22 11.57
N ALA A 176 18.11 24.02 12.09
CA ALA A 176 18.82 23.86 13.36
C ALA A 176 20.10 24.71 13.29
N SER A 177 20.19 25.73 14.14
CA SER A 177 21.41 26.52 14.29
C SER A 177 22.49 25.57 14.79
N HIS A 178 23.35 25.09 13.89
CA HIS A 178 24.68 24.61 14.27
C HIS A 178 25.51 25.83 14.64
N SER A 179 25.18 26.40 15.81
CA SER A 179 26.12 27.20 16.59
C SER A 179 27.03 26.21 17.31
N GLY A 180 28.19 26.00 16.71
CA GLY A 180 29.26 25.16 17.25
C GLY A 180 30.62 25.64 16.75
N CYS A 181 30.83 26.97 16.78
CA CYS A 181 32.18 27.53 16.79
C CYS A 181 32.58 27.70 18.26
N GLY A 182 33.67 27.04 18.67
CA GLY A 182 34.17 27.04 20.04
C GLY A 182 35.53 26.37 20.13
N VAL A 183 36.52 27.10 19.61
CA VAL A 183 37.98 27.02 19.80
C VAL A 183 38.42 26.32 21.10
N PHE A 184 39.33 25.34 20.97
CA PHE A 184 40.66 25.32 21.61
C PHE A 184 41.64 24.56 20.70
#